data_AF-A0A354H1E8-F1
#
_entry.id   AF-A0A354H1E8-F1
#
_cell.length_a   1.000
_cell.length_b   1.000
_cell.length_c   1.000
_cell.angle_alpha   90.00
_cell.angle_beta   90.00
_cell.angle_gamma   90.00
#
_symmetry.space_group_name_H-M   'P 1'
#
loop_
_entity.id
_entity.type
_entity.pdbx_description
1 polymer ?
#
loop_
_entity_poly.entity_id
_entity_poly.type
_entity_poly.pdbx_seq_one_letter_code
_entity_poly.pdbx_strand_id
1 'polypeptide(L)'
;MHEVGHTLGLRHNFKASTMLKNDQLHDVNITHKQGLVGSVMDYAPVNLAPKGVKQGDYFTTTLGPYDYWAIEYAYKPLSGGTEGEADALRQIASRCATPGYDYGTDE
;
A
#
# COMPACT_ATOMS: atom_id res chain seq x y z
N MET A 1 10.06 -6.16 -3.98
CA MET A 1 9.22 -5.67 -2.86
C MET A 1 8.12 -6.67 -2.55
N HIS A 2 7.30 -7.05 -3.54
CA HIS A 2 6.21 -8.04 -3.43
C HIS A 2 6.55 -9.33 -2.67
N GLU A 3 7.53 -10.11 -3.15
CA GLU A 3 7.88 -11.42 -2.52
C GLU A 3 8.36 -11.30 -1.07
N VAL A 4 9.01 -10.20 -0.72
CA VAL A 4 9.41 -9.93 0.67
C VAL A 4 8.17 -9.66 1.51
N GLY A 5 7.16 -8.99 0.96
CA GLY A 5 5.85 -8.82 1.60
C GLY A 5 5.19 -10.16 1.93
N HIS A 6 5.21 -11.14 1.02
CA HIS A 6 4.73 -12.49 1.32
C HIS A 6 5.53 -13.18 2.42
N THR A 7 6.85 -13.01 2.43
CA THR A 7 7.71 -13.53 3.51
C THR A 7 7.33 -12.93 4.88
N LEU A 8 6.84 -11.69 4.89
CA LEU A 8 6.32 -10.98 6.06
C LEU A 8 4.81 -11.23 6.30
N GLY A 9 4.20 -12.20 5.62
CA GLY A 9 2.81 -12.59 5.82
C GLY A 9 1.76 -11.71 5.14
N LEU A 10 2.15 -10.76 4.29
CA LEU A 10 1.21 -9.98 3.50
C LEU A 10 0.61 -10.85 2.38
N ARG A 11 -0.71 -10.79 2.24
CA ARG A 11 -1.45 -11.39 1.11
C ARG A 11 -1.58 -10.38 -0.03
N HIS A 12 -2.03 -10.87 -1.19
CA HIS A 12 -2.38 -9.99 -2.30
C HIS A 12 -3.44 -8.95 -1.88
N ASN A 13 -3.33 -7.76 -2.47
CA ASN A 13 -4.27 -6.67 -2.28
C ASN A 13 -4.69 -6.10 -3.64
N PHE A 14 -5.75 -6.66 -4.20
CA PHE A 14 -6.29 -6.29 -5.52
C PHE A 14 -7.04 -4.96 -5.54
N LYS A 15 -7.21 -4.32 -4.38
CA LYS A 15 -7.84 -3.00 -4.29
C LYS A 15 -6.81 -1.87 -4.30
N ALA A 16 -5.52 -2.17 -4.18
CA ALA A 16 -4.51 -1.15 -3.93
C ALA A 16 -4.29 -0.20 -5.11
N SER A 17 -4.54 -0.65 -6.34
CA SER A 17 -4.47 0.14 -7.57
C SER A 17 -5.58 1.19 -7.71
N THR A 18 -6.59 1.19 -6.84
CA THR A 18 -7.62 2.24 -6.81
C THR A 18 -7.21 3.47 -5.99
N MET A 19 -6.01 3.49 -5.40
CA MET A 19 -5.55 4.58 -4.53
C MET A 19 -5.41 5.92 -5.26
N LEU A 20 -4.86 5.91 -6.48
CA LEU A 20 -4.62 7.12 -7.26
C LEU A 20 -5.75 7.39 -8.25
N LYS A 21 -6.05 8.66 -8.48
CA LYS A 21 -6.86 9.06 -9.64
C LYS A 21 -6.03 8.99 -10.92
N ASN A 22 -6.71 8.84 -12.06
CA ASN A 22 -6.04 8.70 -13.37
C ASN A 22 -5.11 9.87 -13.72
N ASP A 23 -5.45 11.10 -13.32
CA ASP A 23 -4.64 12.29 -13.56
C ASP A 23 -3.36 12.35 -12.71
N GLN A 24 -3.27 11.53 -11.67
CA GLN A 24 -2.11 11.45 -10.77
C GLN A 24 -1.11 10.36 -11.19
N LEU A 25 -1.54 9.39 -12.01
CA LEU A 25 -0.74 8.21 -12.37
C LEU A 25 0.59 8.55 -13.07
N HIS A 26 0.70 9.72 -13.70
CA HIS A 26 1.90 10.12 -14.44
C HIS A 26 2.64 11.31 -13.81
N ASP A 27 2.20 11.76 -12.63
CA ASP A 27 2.93 12.77 -11.85
C ASP A 27 3.96 12.09 -10.94
N VAL A 28 5.22 12.14 -11.37
CA VAL A 28 6.35 11.53 -10.66
C VAL A 28 6.54 12.08 -9.24
N ASN A 29 6.13 13.33 -8.96
CA ASN A 29 6.23 13.87 -7.60
C ASN A 29 5.25 13.16 -6.64
N ILE A 30 4.11 12.72 -7.17
CA ILE A 30 3.12 11.94 -6.42
C ILE A 30 3.58 10.49 -6.32
N THR A 31 3.87 9.85 -7.46
CA THR A 31 4.17 8.41 -7.51
C THR A 31 5.46 8.04 -6.78
N HIS A 32 6.48 8.91 -6.77
CA HIS A 32 7.71 8.66 -6.00
C HIS A 32 7.51 8.82 -4.50
N LYS A 33 6.52 9.61 -4.07
CA LYS A 33 6.23 9.85 -2.65
C LYS A 33 5.38 8.73 -2.03
N GLN A 34 4.36 8.24 -2.73
CA GLN A 34 3.38 7.31 -2.17
C GLN A 34 3.20 6.01 -2.96
N GLY A 35 3.94 5.82 -4.06
CA GLY A 35 3.79 4.69 -4.96
C GLY A 35 2.70 4.91 -6.02
N LEU A 36 2.71 4.05 -7.05
CA LEU A 36 1.60 3.96 -8.02
C LEU A 36 0.38 3.25 -7.45
N VAL A 37 0.58 2.46 -6.40
CA VAL A 37 -0.43 1.61 -5.77
C VAL A 37 -0.36 1.77 -4.26
N GLY A 38 -1.48 1.55 -3.58
CA GLY A 38 -1.55 1.54 -2.12
C GLY A 38 -0.69 0.47 -1.47
N SER A 39 -0.42 -0.63 -2.19
CA SER A 39 0.35 -1.77 -1.74
C SER A 39 1.07 -2.41 -2.92
N VAL A 40 2.34 -2.77 -2.74
CA VAL A 40 3.08 -3.58 -3.72
C VAL A 40 2.54 -5.00 -3.87
N MET A 41 1.57 -5.40 -3.04
CA MET A 41 0.91 -6.70 -3.09
C MET A 41 -0.23 -6.77 -4.12
N ASP A 42 -0.47 -5.71 -4.89
CA ASP A 42 -1.39 -5.74 -6.03
C ASP A 42 -0.71 -6.33 -7.29
N TYR A 43 -1.51 -6.84 -8.21
CA TYR A 43 -1.12 -7.16 -9.59
C TYR A 43 -1.43 -5.99 -10.52
N ALA A 44 -0.83 -4.84 -10.23
CA ALA A 44 -1.00 -3.66 -11.06
C ALA A 44 -0.36 -3.85 -12.45
N PRO A 45 -1.07 -3.51 -13.53
CA PRO A 45 -0.51 -3.54 -14.87
C PRO A 45 0.53 -2.44 -15.07
N VAL A 46 1.23 -2.48 -16.20
CA VAL A 46 2.15 -1.40 -16.60
C VAL A 46 1.38 -0.08 -16.71
N ASN A 47 1.88 0.96 -16.06
CA ASN A 47 1.33 2.31 -16.15
C ASN A 47 1.75 2.98 -17.45
N LEU A 48 0.90 2.92 -18.47
CA LEU A 48 1.14 3.51 -19.79
C LEU A 48 0.37 4.81 -19.94
N ALA A 49 1.09 5.89 -20.24
CA ALA A 49 0.47 7.19 -20.44
C ALA A 49 -0.34 7.22 -21.75
N PRO A 50 -1.56 7.81 -21.71
CA PRO A 50 -2.32 8.09 -22.92
C PRO A 50 -1.53 8.96 -23.90
N LYS A 51 -1.86 8.87 -25.18
CA LYS A 51 -1.25 9.71 -26.21
C LYS A 51 -1.41 11.20 -25.87
N GLY A 52 -0.30 11.93 -25.89
CA GLY A 52 -0.26 13.35 -25.56
C GLY A 52 -0.05 13.66 -24.07
N VAL A 53 -0.03 12.64 -23.21
CA VAL A 53 0.35 12.76 -21.80
C VAL A 53 1.82 12.39 -21.65
N LYS A 54 2.56 13.15 -20.84
CA LYS A 54 3.95 12.81 -20.52
C LYS A 54 3.98 11.52 -19.71
N GLN A 55 4.80 10.56 -20.14
CA GLN A 55 4.98 9.29 -19.44
C GLN A 55 5.58 9.52 -18.04
N GLY A 56 4.95 8.92 -17.02
CA GLY A 56 5.49 8.78 -15.67
C GLY A 56 6.20 7.44 -15.47
N ASP A 57 6.27 6.94 -14.24
CA ASP A 57 6.86 5.63 -13.97
C ASP A 57 5.99 4.52 -14.57
N TYR A 58 6.63 3.49 -15.14
CA TYR A 58 5.94 2.30 -15.66
C TYR A 58 5.47 1.34 -14.55
N PHE A 59 6.20 1.31 -13.44
CA PHE A 59 5.97 0.44 -12.29
C PHE A 59 6.21 1.22 -11.00
N THR A 60 5.62 0.76 -9.89
CA THR A 60 5.83 1.43 -8.60
C THR A 60 7.29 1.33 -8.18
N THR A 61 7.88 2.45 -7.79
CA THR A 61 9.30 2.54 -7.39
C THR A 61 9.49 2.54 -5.88
N THR A 62 8.39 2.61 -5.13
CA THR A 62 8.36 2.60 -3.66
C THR A 62 7.20 1.74 -3.14
N LEU A 63 7.21 1.50 -1.83
CA LEU A 63 6.10 0.90 -1.10
C LEU A 63 4.93 1.88 -0.99
N GLY A 64 3.72 1.32 -0.97
CA GLY A 64 2.51 2.11 -0.81
C GLY A 64 2.12 2.34 0.66
N PRO A 65 1.20 3.27 0.93
CA PRO A 65 0.72 3.57 2.28
C PRO A 65 0.17 2.36 3.04
N TYR A 66 -0.53 1.43 2.39
CA TYR A 66 -1.03 0.20 3.01
C TYR A 66 0.11 -0.69 3.50
N ASP A 67 1.20 -0.82 2.73
CA ASP A 67 2.33 -1.68 3.10
C ASP A 67 2.93 -1.23 4.43
N TYR A 68 3.16 0.09 4.58
CA TYR A 68 3.68 0.65 5.82
C TYR A 68 2.72 0.45 6.99
N TRP A 69 1.42 0.66 6.78
CA TRP A 69 0.42 0.51 7.84
C TRP A 69 0.25 -0.94 8.28
N ALA A 70 0.20 -1.89 7.34
CA ALA A 70 0.07 -3.31 7.63
C ALA A 70 1.30 -3.84 8.39
N ILE A 71 2.51 -3.43 7.98
CA ILE A 71 3.74 -3.78 8.70
C ILE A 71 3.81 -3.11 10.09
N GLU A 72 3.35 -1.86 10.22
CA GLU A 72 3.25 -1.22 11.54
C GLU A 72 2.31 -2.01 12.47
N TYR A 73 1.14 -2.42 11.98
CA TYR A 73 0.21 -3.22 12.77
C TYR A 73 0.80 -4.57 13.18
N ALA A 74 1.49 -5.25 12.26
CA ALA A 74 1.97 -6.61 12.50
C ALA A 74 3.29 -6.69 13.26
N TYR A 75 4.16 -5.67 13.17
CA TYR A 75 5.56 -5.78 13.62
C TYR A 75 6.07 -4.62 14.46
N LYS A 76 5.28 -3.58 14.73
CA LYS A 76 5.73 -2.50 15.63
C LYS A 76 6.00 -3.08 17.03
N PRO A 77 7.19 -2.87 17.60
CA PRO A 77 7.45 -3.29 18.97
C PRO A 77 6.53 -2.52 19.92
N LEU A 78 5.72 -3.25 20.67
CA LEU A 78 4.84 -2.74 21.69
C LEU A 78 5.20 -3.40 23.03
N SER A 79 4.70 -2.85 24.14
CA SER A 79 5.05 -3.28 25.49
C SER A 79 3.85 -3.87 26.21
N GLY A 80 4.12 -4.66 27.25
CA GLY A 80 3.07 -5.27 28.09
C GLY A 80 2.57 -6.64 27.62
N GLY A 81 3.25 -7.25 26.65
CA GLY A 81 2.90 -8.58 26.13
C GLY A 81 1.51 -8.61 25.50
N THR A 82 0.97 -9.81 25.25
CA THR A 82 -0.27 -9.98 24.48
C THR A 82 -1.45 -9.13 24.97
N GLU A 83 -1.62 -8.97 26.27
CA GLU A 83 -2.71 -8.14 26.83
C GLU A 83 -2.39 -6.65 26.76
N GLY A 84 -1.15 -6.25 27.01
CA GLY A 84 -0.74 -4.83 27.00
C GLY A 84 -0.73 -4.17 25.63
N GLU A 85 -0.60 -4.96 24.56
CA GLU A 85 -0.55 -4.44 23.18
C GLU A 85 -1.93 -4.14 22.59
N ALA A 86 -3.01 -4.68 23.19
CA ALA A 86 -4.35 -4.70 22.59
C ALA A 86 -4.92 -3.30 22.28
N ASP A 87 -4.67 -2.31 23.12
CA ASP A 87 -5.14 -0.94 22.88
C ASP A 87 -4.34 -0.25 21.78
N ALA A 88 -3.02 -0.43 21.76
CA ALA A 88 -2.16 0.14 20.72
C ALA A 88 -2.43 -0.48 19.34
N LEU A 89 -2.63 -1.81 19.28
CA LEU A 89 -3.06 -2.50 18.07
C LEU A 89 -4.42 -1.99 17.59
N ARG A 90 -5.40 -1.81 18.49
CA ARG A 90 -6.71 -1.23 18.14
C ARG A 90 -6.58 0.19 17.57
N GLN A 91 -5.71 1.02 18.13
CA GLN A 91 -5.45 2.36 17.59
C GLN A 91 -4.86 2.29 16.18
N ILE A 92 -3.89 1.41 15.93
CA ILE A 92 -3.32 1.24 14.59
C ILE A 92 -4.40 0.74 13.62
N ALA A 93 -5.17 -0.29 14.01
CA ALA A 93 -6.23 -0.89 13.20
C ALA A 93 -7.37 0.09 12.88
N SER A 94 -7.70 1.01 13.79
CA SER A 94 -8.78 2.00 13.56
C SER A 94 -8.53 2.94 12.37
N ARG A 95 -7.29 2.99 11.86
CA ARG A 95 -6.95 3.74 10.64
C ARG A 95 -7.33 3.00 9.36
N CYS A 96 -7.90 1.80 9.40
CA CYS A 96 -8.23 0.99 8.22
C CYS A 96 -9.10 1.71 7.17
N ALA A 97 -9.90 2.70 7.58
CA ALA A 97 -10.72 3.51 6.68
C ALA A 97 -9.99 4.70 6.05
N THR A 98 -8.68 4.85 6.30
CA THR A 98 -7.87 5.93 5.71
C THR A 98 -7.70 5.68 4.20
N PRO A 99 -7.88 6.69 3.34
CA PRO A 99 -7.63 6.53 1.90
C PRO A 99 -6.23 5.99 1.60
N GLY A 100 -6.15 4.96 0.76
CA GLY A 100 -4.90 4.27 0.44
C GLY A 100 -4.56 3.10 1.37
N TYR A 101 -5.34 2.85 2.43
CA TYR A 101 -5.28 1.62 3.24
C TYR A 101 -6.35 0.60 2.81
N ASP A 102 -6.96 0.81 1.64
CA ASP A 102 -7.93 -0.10 1.05
C ASP A 102 -7.34 -1.51 0.87
N TYR A 103 -8.14 -2.52 1.24
CA TYR A 103 -7.79 -3.93 1.10
C TYR A 103 -8.88 -4.70 0.37
N GLY A 104 -8.48 -5.59 -0.53
CA GLY A 104 -9.36 -6.57 -1.18
C GLY A 104 -8.56 -7.78 -1.61
N THR A 105 -8.95 -8.96 -1.13
CA THR A 105 -8.31 -10.24 -1.49
C THR A 105 -9.13 -10.94 -2.58
N ASP A 106 -8.53 -11.96 -3.20
CA ASP A 106 -9.12 -12.87 -4.19
C ASP A 106 -9.98 -14.00 -3.60
N GLU A 107 -10.13 -14.05 -2.27
CA GLU A 107 -10.99 -14.96 -1.49
C GLU A 107 -12.27 -14.25 -1.04
#